data_AF-A0A7W6T1G5-F1
#
_entry.id   AF-A0A7W6T1G5-F1
#
_cell.length_a   1.000
_cell.length_b   1.000
_cell.length_c   1.000
_cell.angle_alpha   90.00
_cell.angle_beta   90.00
_cell.angle_gamma   90.00
#
_symmetry.space_group_name_H-M   'P 1'
#
loop_
_entity.id
_entity.type
_entity.pdbx_description
1 polymer ?
#
loop_
_entity_poly.entity_id
_entity_poly.type
_entity_poly.pdbx_seq_one_letter_code
_entity_poly.pdbx_strand_id
1 'polypeptide(L)'
;MSTAATSFPERNAAEVADLVLTPEAAASEVLARRARQRRQMYIGQVASYSLGASVLLLYAYGGTVSMAVPSLFWLGGLLIIGTFTVLSEAGFGDRFEDHYLTVFQISAHMALQLLFLLAVPTAGVAFLAVLFLIFAFGTLRMTSHQAMVTWGLATCGLALVFLGSDLPIGLPVATRLERTASMLCFVLVIGQCAFLGLFGATLRKILYRRSIELKAAYQRIEELAELDELTGSYNRRCIMRLLDSEIEKSRQASTPCAIALIDLDWFKRINDAHGHPVGDEVLRTFAITMFANIRPADCFGRYGGEEFLLLLPDTTGEAAQRTLERLRGIVADLDWSAFSLNLRVTISAGVVTLRDVDTADTFLARADRALYSAKAQGRNRIATS
;
A
#
# COMPACT_ATOMS: atom_id res chain seq x y z
N MET A 1 -8.62 16.47 42.73
CA MET A 1 -7.69 17.29 41.94
C MET A 1 -6.28 16.79 42.19
N SER A 2 -5.74 15.99 41.27
CA SER A 2 -4.31 15.94 40.96
C SER A 2 -4.18 15.27 39.59
N THR A 3 -3.75 16.11 38.65
CA THR A 3 -3.37 15.95 37.25
C THR A 3 -2.88 14.55 36.81
N ALA A 4 -3.68 13.89 35.97
CA ALA A 4 -3.21 12.88 35.02
C ALA A 4 -2.94 13.56 33.66
N ALA A 5 -1.79 14.21 33.56
CA ALA A 5 -1.22 14.67 32.30
C ALA A 5 -0.09 13.70 31.93
N THR A 6 -0.45 12.51 31.47
CA THR A 6 0.49 11.68 30.72
C THR A 6 0.64 12.31 29.35
N SER A 7 1.84 12.83 29.11
CA SER A 7 2.21 13.60 27.95
C SER A 7 2.03 12.78 26.67
N PHE A 8 1.31 13.35 25.70
CA PHE A 8 1.12 12.87 24.32
C PHE A 8 2.39 12.41 23.54
N PRO A 9 3.65 12.80 23.85
CA PRO A 9 4.83 12.34 23.11
C PRO A 9 5.16 10.85 23.26
N GLU A 10 4.82 10.21 24.40
CA GLU A 10 5.21 8.81 24.64
C GLU A 10 4.37 7.80 23.87
N ARG A 11 3.12 8.14 23.53
CA ARG A 11 2.26 7.30 22.68
C ARG A 11 2.77 7.24 21.24
N ASN A 12 3.31 8.36 20.73
CA ASN A 12 3.87 8.44 19.40
C ASN A 12 5.22 7.70 19.29
N ALA A 13 6.01 7.61 20.36
CA ALA A 13 7.27 6.85 20.32
C ALA A 13 7.05 5.34 20.15
N ALA A 14 5.98 4.79 20.74
CA ALA A 14 5.62 3.38 20.58
C ALA A 14 5.04 3.07 19.18
N GLU A 15 4.22 3.96 18.62
CA GLU A 15 3.69 3.82 17.24
C GLU A 15 4.76 4.05 16.16
N VAL A 16 5.76 4.91 16.41
CA VAL A 16 6.90 5.14 15.51
C VAL A 16 7.94 4.01 15.62
N ALA A 17 8.09 3.37 16.78
CA ALA A 17 8.92 2.18 16.93
C ALA A 17 8.39 0.97 16.13
N ASP A 18 7.06 0.82 16.02
CA ASP A 18 6.42 -0.19 15.16
C ASP A 18 6.62 0.09 13.65
N LEU A 19 6.93 1.33 13.27
CA LEU A 19 7.16 1.75 11.88
C LEU A 19 8.63 1.62 11.44
N VAL A 20 9.57 1.43 12.37
CA VAL A 20 11.01 1.26 12.09
C VAL A 20 11.49 -0.08 12.66
N LEU A 21 10.84 -1.16 12.24
CA LEU A 21 11.45 -2.48 12.40
C LEU A 21 12.67 -2.55 11.48
N THR A 22 13.83 -2.91 12.03
CA THR A 22 14.98 -3.30 11.20
C THR A 22 14.53 -4.40 10.22
N PRO A 23 15.12 -4.51 9.01
CA PRO A 23 14.71 -5.53 8.04
C PRO A 23 14.65 -6.94 8.64
N GLU A 24 15.53 -7.24 9.60
CA GLU A 24 15.58 -8.50 10.35
C GLU A 24 14.46 -8.63 11.40
N ALA A 25 14.17 -7.57 12.17
CA ALA A 25 13.07 -7.58 13.14
C ALA A 25 11.71 -7.70 12.42
N ALA A 26 11.53 -6.98 11.32
CA ALA A 26 10.35 -7.07 10.46
C ALA A 26 10.18 -8.47 9.87
N ALA A 27 11.28 -9.08 9.39
CA ALA A 27 11.27 -10.44 8.89
C ALA A 27 10.88 -11.45 9.99
N SER A 28 11.42 -11.31 11.20
CA SER A 28 11.11 -12.21 12.33
C SER A 28 9.63 -12.15 12.74
N GLU A 29 9.04 -10.96 12.77
CA GLU A 29 7.65 -10.77 13.14
C GLU A 29 6.69 -11.28 12.05
N VAL A 30 7.04 -11.06 10.78
CA VAL A 30 6.32 -11.60 9.63
C VAL A 30 6.33 -13.14 9.66
N LEU A 31 7.47 -13.76 9.94
CA LEU A 31 7.58 -15.22 10.08
C LEU A 31 6.74 -15.75 11.24
N ALA A 32 6.79 -15.09 12.41
CA ALA A 32 5.99 -15.46 13.58
C ALA A 32 4.48 -15.33 13.30
N ARG A 33 4.06 -14.28 12.60
CA ARG A 33 2.67 -14.07 12.18
C ARG A 33 2.20 -15.15 11.21
N ARG A 34 3.02 -15.50 10.21
CA ARG A 34 2.75 -16.59 9.26
C ARG A 34 2.61 -17.92 10.01
N ALA A 35 3.51 -18.23 10.95
CA ALA A 35 3.43 -19.45 11.76
C ALA A 35 2.14 -19.55 12.58
N ARG A 36 1.71 -18.46 13.24
CA ARG A 36 0.42 -18.41 13.96
C ARG A 36 -0.77 -18.67 13.04
N GLN A 37 -0.78 -18.07 11.84
CA GLN A 37 -1.84 -18.29 10.85
C GLN A 37 -1.87 -19.72 10.31
N ARG A 38 -0.71 -20.38 10.17
CA ARG A 38 -0.63 -21.81 9.80
C ARG A 38 -1.23 -22.70 10.88
N ARG A 39 -0.88 -22.48 12.14
CA ARG A 39 -1.40 -23.28 13.27
C ARG A 39 -2.92 -23.17 13.41
N GLN A 40 -3.48 -21.97 13.30
CA GLN A 40 -4.94 -21.79 13.32
C GLN A 40 -5.64 -22.55 12.19
N MET A 41 -5.02 -22.61 11.00
CA MET A 41 -5.56 -23.35 9.86
C MET A 41 -5.55 -24.86 10.11
N TYR A 42 -4.44 -25.41 10.61
CA TYR A 42 -4.35 -26.84 10.92
C TYR A 42 -5.36 -27.25 12.00
N ILE A 43 -5.59 -26.42 13.02
CA ILE A 43 -6.64 -26.66 14.02
C ILE A 43 -8.03 -26.75 13.35
N GLY A 44 -8.34 -25.84 12.43
CA GLY A 44 -9.60 -25.88 11.67
C GLY A 44 -9.75 -27.14 10.81
N GLN A 45 -8.66 -27.59 10.18
CA GLN A 45 -8.64 -28.84 9.40
C GLN A 45 -8.88 -30.06 10.30
N VAL A 46 -8.21 -30.15 11.46
CA VAL A 46 -8.44 -31.22 12.44
C VAL A 46 -9.89 -31.26 12.90
N ALA A 47 -10.48 -30.09 13.19
CA ALA A 47 -11.90 -30.00 13.55
C ALA A 47 -12.80 -30.51 12.42
N SER A 48 -12.52 -30.13 11.16
CA SER A 48 -13.28 -30.59 10.00
C SER A 48 -13.21 -32.11 9.80
N TYR A 49 -12.01 -32.71 9.88
CA TYR A 49 -11.86 -34.17 9.79
C TYR A 49 -12.54 -34.89 10.96
N SER A 50 -12.55 -34.31 12.15
CA SER A 50 -13.23 -34.88 13.33
C SER A 50 -14.75 -34.88 13.16
N LEU A 51 -15.31 -33.81 12.58
CA LEU A 51 -16.72 -33.73 12.23
C LEU A 51 -17.10 -34.75 11.14
N GLY A 52 -16.28 -34.86 10.08
CA GLY A 52 -16.48 -35.85 9.02
C GLY A 52 -16.40 -37.30 9.54
N ALA A 53 -15.42 -37.61 10.39
CA ALA A 53 -15.31 -38.92 11.03
C ALA A 53 -16.51 -39.23 11.93
N SER A 54 -17.09 -38.23 12.61
CA SER A 54 -18.30 -38.41 13.42
C SER A 54 -19.52 -38.78 12.56
N VAL A 55 -19.66 -38.18 11.37
CA VAL A 55 -20.70 -38.56 10.40
C VAL A 55 -20.49 -39.99 9.91
N LEU A 56 -19.25 -40.36 9.55
CA LEU A 56 -18.92 -41.72 9.12
C LEU A 56 -19.17 -42.75 10.23
N LEU A 57 -18.95 -42.39 11.50
CA LEU A 57 -19.24 -43.26 12.64
C LEU A 57 -20.74 -43.57 12.76
N LEU A 58 -21.61 -42.59 12.47
CA LEU A 58 -23.05 -42.82 12.42
C LEU A 58 -23.45 -43.78 11.29
N TYR A 59 -22.81 -43.66 10.11
CA TYR A 59 -22.99 -44.64 9.03
C TYR A 59 -22.47 -46.02 9.42
N ALA A 60 -21.36 -46.10 10.16
CA ALA A 60 -20.80 -47.37 10.61
C ALA A 60 -21.72 -48.06 11.62
N TYR A 61 -22.27 -47.30 12.57
CA TYR A 61 -23.28 -47.80 13.51
C TYR A 61 -24.58 -48.24 12.82
N GLY A 62 -24.94 -47.58 11.71
CA GLY A 62 -26.06 -47.98 10.84
C GLY A 62 -25.79 -49.21 9.98
N GLY A 63 -24.56 -49.74 9.97
CA GLY A 63 -24.16 -50.90 9.17
C GLY A 63 -23.84 -50.58 7.70
N THR A 64 -23.86 -49.31 7.31
CA THR A 64 -23.59 -48.88 5.92
C THR A 64 -22.12 -49.01 5.55
N VAL A 65 -21.22 -48.80 6.53
CA VAL A 65 -19.77 -48.84 6.34
C VAL A 65 -19.11 -49.62 7.48
N SER A 66 -17.90 -50.15 7.27
CA SER A 66 -17.17 -50.85 8.33
C SER A 66 -16.76 -49.90 9.47
N MET A 67 -16.75 -50.39 10.71
CA MET A 67 -16.29 -49.65 11.90
C MET A 67 -14.84 -49.16 11.81
N ALA A 68 -14.03 -49.71 10.89
CA ALA A 68 -12.68 -49.22 10.65
C ALA A 68 -12.63 -47.92 9.81
N VAL A 69 -13.64 -47.67 8.97
CA VAL A 69 -13.64 -46.56 8.00
C VAL A 69 -13.52 -45.17 8.67
N PRO A 70 -14.28 -44.84 9.72
CA PRO A 70 -14.18 -43.53 10.38
C PRO A 70 -12.79 -43.27 10.97
N SER A 71 -12.19 -44.29 11.61
CA SER A 71 -10.86 -44.18 12.20
C SER A 71 -9.78 -44.04 11.14
N LEU A 72 -9.85 -44.80 10.04
CA LEU A 72 -8.90 -44.68 8.93
C LEU A 72 -9.00 -43.31 8.25
N PHE A 73 -10.22 -42.79 8.07
CA PHE A 73 -10.43 -41.45 7.50
C PHE A 73 -9.81 -40.36 8.38
N TRP A 74 -10.08 -40.41 9.68
CA TRP A 74 -9.55 -39.44 10.64
C TRP A 74 -8.02 -39.50 10.74
N LEU A 75 -7.45 -40.71 10.85
CA LEU A 75 -6.00 -40.91 10.90
C LEU A 75 -5.32 -40.48 9.60
N GLY A 76 -5.92 -40.76 8.44
CA GLY A 76 -5.41 -40.29 7.14
C GLY A 76 -5.39 -38.76 7.05
N GLY A 77 -6.45 -38.09 7.51
CA GLY A 77 -6.50 -36.63 7.60
C GLY A 77 -5.42 -36.07 8.53
N LEU A 78 -5.28 -36.64 9.73
CA LEU A 78 -4.25 -36.24 10.71
C LEU A 78 -2.83 -36.47 10.20
N LEU A 79 -2.58 -37.56 9.48
CA LEU A 79 -1.27 -37.84 8.89
C LEU A 79 -0.88 -36.75 7.89
N ILE A 80 -1.81 -36.33 7.03
CA ILE A 80 -1.58 -35.23 6.08
C ILE A 80 -1.29 -33.94 6.83
N ILE A 81 -2.16 -33.57 7.79
CA ILE A 81 -2.01 -32.34 8.58
C ILE A 81 -0.67 -32.35 9.36
N GLY A 82 -0.33 -33.46 9.99
CA GLY A 82 0.91 -33.64 10.74
C GLY A 82 2.14 -33.52 9.85
N THR A 83 2.12 -34.15 8.67
CA THR A 83 3.20 -34.04 7.67
C THR A 83 3.43 -32.59 7.27
N PHE A 84 2.38 -31.86 6.94
CA PHE A 84 2.51 -30.44 6.57
C PHE A 84 2.86 -29.54 7.76
N THR A 85 2.46 -29.89 8.97
CA THR A 85 2.89 -29.18 10.19
C THR A 85 4.40 -29.33 10.39
N VAL A 86 4.94 -30.55 10.26
CA VAL A 86 6.39 -30.81 10.37
C VAL A 86 7.16 -30.08 9.27
N LEU A 87 6.71 -30.15 8.01
CA LEU A 87 7.36 -29.43 6.90
C LEU A 87 7.35 -27.90 7.10
N SER A 88 6.26 -27.39 7.66
CA SER A 88 6.04 -25.97 7.98
C SER A 88 6.93 -25.49 9.14
N GLU A 89 7.16 -26.32 10.16
CA GLU A 89 8.07 -26.01 11.27
C GLU A 89 9.54 -26.18 10.89
N ALA A 90 9.85 -27.08 9.95
CA ALA A 90 11.19 -27.26 9.39
C ALA A 90 11.60 -26.15 8.39
N GLY A 91 10.73 -25.16 8.14
CA GLY A 91 11.01 -24.07 7.19
C GLY A 91 11.06 -24.51 5.73
N PHE A 92 10.57 -25.70 5.40
CA PHE A 92 10.62 -26.22 4.03
C PHE A 92 9.80 -25.37 3.06
N GLY A 93 8.67 -24.84 3.53
CA GLY A 93 7.79 -23.96 2.75
C GLY A 93 8.46 -22.63 2.35
N ASP A 94 9.42 -22.13 3.14
CA ASP A 94 10.09 -20.85 2.87
C ASP A 94 11.01 -20.91 1.64
N ARG A 95 11.25 -22.11 1.09
CA ARG A 95 11.99 -22.32 -0.17
C ARG A 95 11.14 -22.07 -1.43
N PHE A 96 9.82 -21.93 -1.28
CA PHE A 96 8.88 -21.76 -2.38
C PHE A 96 8.17 -20.41 -2.27
N GLU A 97 7.75 -19.86 -3.41
CA GLU A 97 6.93 -18.63 -3.43
C GLU A 97 5.62 -18.81 -2.63
N ASP A 98 5.02 -20.00 -2.73
CA ASP A 98 3.90 -20.42 -1.87
C ASP A 98 4.42 -21.04 -0.56
N HIS A 99 4.65 -20.17 0.42
CA HIS A 99 5.14 -20.52 1.75
C HIS A 99 4.19 -21.45 2.53
N TYR A 100 2.94 -21.57 2.09
CA TYR A 100 1.94 -22.42 2.73
C TYR A 100 1.84 -23.80 2.08
N LEU A 101 2.55 -24.05 0.97
CA LEU A 101 2.45 -25.28 0.17
C LEU A 101 0.98 -25.61 -0.15
N THR A 102 0.21 -24.58 -0.46
CA THR A 102 -1.26 -24.61 -0.53
C THR A 102 -1.73 -25.63 -1.56
N VAL A 103 -1.10 -25.65 -2.74
CA VAL A 103 -1.40 -26.62 -3.81
C VAL A 103 -1.14 -28.05 -3.34
N PHE A 104 0.03 -28.32 -2.74
CA PHE A 104 0.38 -29.66 -2.25
C PHE A 104 -0.56 -30.14 -1.15
N GLN A 105 -0.95 -29.26 -0.22
CA GLN A 105 -1.92 -29.57 0.84
C GLN A 105 -3.29 -29.93 0.27
N ILE A 106 -3.79 -29.11 -0.65
CA ILE A 106 -5.09 -29.32 -1.30
C ILE A 106 -5.08 -30.61 -2.11
N SER A 107 -4.03 -30.85 -2.89
CA SER A 107 -3.87 -32.08 -3.65
C SER A 107 -3.84 -33.32 -2.75
N ALA A 108 -3.14 -33.28 -1.62
CA ALA A 108 -3.11 -34.38 -0.65
C ALA A 108 -4.49 -34.65 -0.04
N HIS A 109 -5.18 -33.61 0.43
CA HIS A 109 -6.54 -33.75 0.97
C HIS A 109 -7.54 -34.23 -0.07
N MET A 110 -7.44 -33.74 -1.31
CA MET A 110 -8.26 -34.17 -2.43
C MET A 110 -8.02 -35.63 -2.79
N ALA A 111 -6.75 -36.07 -2.85
CA ALA A 111 -6.39 -37.46 -3.08
C ALA A 111 -6.96 -38.38 -1.99
N LEU A 112 -6.94 -37.95 -0.73
CA LEU A 112 -7.57 -38.69 0.36
C LEU A 112 -9.09 -38.82 0.16
N GLN A 113 -9.79 -37.74 -0.22
CA GLN A 113 -11.23 -37.82 -0.50
C GLN A 113 -11.55 -38.75 -1.67
N LEU A 114 -10.76 -38.70 -2.75
CA LEU A 114 -10.92 -39.58 -3.91
C LEU A 114 -10.64 -41.05 -3.55
N LEU A 115 -9.64 -41.32 -2.70
CA LEU A 115 -9.34 -42.66 -2.20
C LEU A 115 -10.53 -43.24 -1.42
N PHE A 116 -11.12 -42.47 -0.51
CA PHE A 116 -12.29 -42.92 0.26
C PHE A 116 -13.56 -43.01 -0.58
N LEU A 117 -13.72 -42.16 -1.59
CA LEU A 117 -14.78 -42.27 -2.59
C LEU A 117 -14.71 -43.61 -3.34
N LEU A 118 -13.50 -44.05 -3.72
CA LEU A 118 -13.28 -45.36 -4.36
C LEU A 118 -13.44 -46.53 -3.39
N ALA A 119 -12.97 -46.40 -2.14
CA ALA A 119 -13.01 -47.47 -1.15
C ALA A 119 -14.41 -47.71 -0.57
N VAL A 120 -15.23 -46.65 -0.45
CA VAL A 120 -16.56 -46.69 0.17
C VAL A 120 -17.56 -45.92 -0.69
N PRO A 121 -17.89 -46.42 -1.90
CA PRO A 121 -18.73 -45.72 -2.87
C PRO A 121 -20.17 -45.50 -2.36
N THR A 122 -20.65 -46.36 -1.46
CA THR A 122 -22.00 -46.25 -0.85
C THR A 122 -22.21 -44.96 -0.05
N ALA A 123 -21.12 -44.37 0.48
CA ALA A 123 -21.12 -43.07 1.15
C ALA A 123 -20.48 -41.95 0.29
N GLY A 124 -20.33 -42.19 -1.01
CA GLY A 124 -19.54 -41.37 -1.93
C GLY A 124 -19.94 -39.89 -1.96
N VAL A 125 -21.22 -39.58 -1.83
CA VAL A 125 -21.72 -38.19 -1.81
C VAL A 125 -21.14 -37.38 -0.63
N ALA A 126 -20.87 -38.01 0.51
CA ALA A 126 -20.26 -37.34 1.65
C ALA A 126 -18.83 -36.88 1.35
N PHE A 127 -18.02 -37.71 0.68
CA PHE A 127 -16.65 -37.36 0.28
C PHE A 127 -16.63 -36.29 -0.82
N LEU A 128 -17.57 -36.36 -1.78
CA LEU A 128 -17.75 -35.32 -2.79
C LEU A 128 -18.11 -33.97 -2.17
N ALA A 129 -18.96 -33.95 -1.14
CA ALA A 129 -19.34 -32.73 -0.44
C ALA A 129 -18.11 -32.04 0.23
N VAL A 130 -17.16 -32.82 0.74
CA VAL A 130 -15.92 -32.30 1.35
C VAL A 130 -14.95 -31.73 0.30
N LEU A 131 -14.99 -32.18 -0.95
CA LEU A 131 -14.18 -31.57 -2.02
C LEU A 131 -14.50 -30.09 -2.23
N PHE A 132 -15.78 -29.70 -2.14
CA PHE A 132 -16.18 -28.29 -2.21
C PHE A 132 -15.56 -27.47 -1.09
N LEU A 133 -15.45 -28.06 0.11
CA LEU A 133 -14.86 -27.39 1.26
C LEU A 133 -13.35 -27.17 1.07
N ILE A 134 -12.64 -28.21 0.62
CA ILE A 134 -11.20 -28.15 0.34
C ILE A 134 -10.92 -27.04 -0.67
N PHE A 135 -11.72 -26.96 -1.73
CA PHE A 135 -11.57 -25.94 -2.76
C PHE A 135 -11.90 -24.53 -2.25
N ALA A 136 -13.00 -24.39 -1.50
CA ALA A 136 -13.41 -23.12 -0.92
C ALA A 136 -12.31 -22.56 0.01
N PHE A 137 -11.73 -23.38 0.90
CA PHE A 137 -10.63 -22.96 1.75
C PHE A 137 -9.35 -22.62 0.95
N GLY A 138 -9.06 -23.39 -0.09
CA GLY A 138 -7.90 -23.16 -0.94
C GLY A 138 -7.94 -21.83 -1.67
N THR A 139 -9.08 -21.51 -2.28
CA THR A 139 -9.25 -20.28 -3.08
C THR A 139 -9.02 -18.98 -2.29
N LEU A 140 -9.16 -18.98 -0.97
CA LEU A 140 -8.84 -17.80 -0.16
C LEU A 140 -7.35 -17.43 -0.15
N ARG A 141 -6.47 -18.34 -0.57
CA ARG A 141 -5.02 -18.17 -0.50
C ARG A 141 -4.30 -18.42 -1.82
N MET A 142 -4.98 -19.06 -2.76
CA MET A 142 -4.41 -19.39 -4.06
C MET A 142 -4.34 -18.16 -4.97
N THR A 143 -3.27 -18.11 -5.75
CA THR A 143 -3.25 -17.30 -6.96
C THR A 143 -4.21 -17.89 -7.99
N SER A 144 -4.62 -17.09 -8.98
CA SER A 144 -5.50 -17.56 -10.07
C SER A 144 -4.89 -18.76 -10.82
N HIS A 145 -3.57 -18.78 -11.01
CA HIS A 145 -2.86 -19.89 -11.63
C HIS A 145 -2.95 -21.16 -10.77
N GLN A 146 -2.66 -21.07 -9.47
CA GLN A 146 -2.74 -22.22 -8.56
C GLN A 146 -4.16 -22.78 -8.47
N ALA A 147 -5.17 -21.92 -8.44
CA ALA A 147 -6.57 -22.33 -8.45
C ALA A 147 -6.92 -23.13 -9.72
N MET A 148 -6.43 -22.68 -10.89
CA MET A 148 -6.63 -23.37 -12.17
C MET A 148 -5.95 -24.75 -12.18
N VAL A 149 -4.72 -24.84 -11.68
CA VAL A 149 -3.98 -26.11 -11.57
C VAL A 149 -4.76 -27.09 -10.67
N THR A 150 -5.18 -26.67 -9.48
CA THR A 150 -5.93 -27.56 -8.59
C THR A 150 -7.31 -27.91 -9.10
N TRP A 151 -7.97 -27.00 -9.83
CA TRP A 151 -9.22 -27.30 -10.51
C TRP A 151 -9.03 -28.36 -11.60
N GLY A 152 -7.96 -28.26 -12.39
CA GLY A 152 -7.59 -29.26 -13.38
C GLY A 152 -7.34 -30.62 -12.74
N LEU A 153 -6.56 -30.68 -11.66
CA LEU A 153 -6.31 -31.91 -10.91
C LEU A 153 -7.60 -32.52 -10.33
N ALA A 154 -8.49 -31.68 -9.77
CA ALA A 154 -9.79 -32.13 -9.27
C ALA A 154 -10.66 -32.70 -10.39
N THR A 155 -10.70 -32.03 -11.54
CA THR A 155 -11.43 -32.46 -12.72
C THR A 155 -10.91 -33.80 -13.24
N CYS A 156 -9.59 -33.96 -13.38
CA CYS A 156 -8.98 -35.23 -13.79
C CYS A 156 -9.28 -36.36 -12.79
N GLY A 157 -9.17 -36.09 -11.49
CA GLY A 157 -9.47 -37.07 -10.45
C GLY A 157 -10.94 -37.51 -10.44
N LEU A 158 -11.86 -36.56 -10.58
CA LEU A 158 -13.29 -36.87 -10.69
C LEU A 158 -13.61 -37.60 -11.99
N ALA A 159 -13.02 -37.21 -13.13
CA ALA A 159 -13.21 -37.90 -14.40
C ALA A 159 -12.74 -39.36 -14.31
N LEU A 160 -11.61 -39.63 -13.66
CA LEU A 160 -11.14 -41.00 -13.43
C LEU A 160 -12.16 -41.84 -12.64
N VAL A 161 -12.80 -41.26 -11.63
CA VAL A 161 -13.82 -41.97 -10.85
C VAL A 161 -15.12 -42.16 -11.64
N PHE A 162 -15.67 -41.10 -12.22
CA PHE A 162 -16.99 -41.14 -12.86
C PHE A 162 -17.00 -41.76 -14.26
N LEU A 163 -15.92 -41.61 -15.03
CA LEU A 163 -15.82 -42.17 -16.38
C LEU A 163 -15.03 -43.49 -16.40
N GLY A 164 -14.17 -43.70 -15.40
CA GLY A 164 -13.32 -44.89 -15.31
C GLY A 164 -13.86 -45.99 -14.41
N SER A 165 -14.99 -45.80 -13.73
CA SER A 165 -15.60 -46.81 -12.87
C SER A 165 -17.13 -46.77 -12.89
N ASP A 166 -17.76 -47.95 -12.84
CA ASP A 166 -19.22 -48.09 -12.70
C ASP A 166 -19.66 -48.17 -11.23
N LEU A 167 -18.91 -47.52 -10.33
CA LEU A 167 -19.16 -47.59 -8.89
C LEU A 167 -20.49 -46.89 -8.55
N PRO A 168 -21.37 -47.52 -7.74
CA PRO A 168 -22.61 -46.89 -7.30
C PRO A 168 -22.30 -45.84 -6.23
N ILE A 169 -22.02 -44.60 -6.65
CA ILE A 169 -21.80 -43.45 -5.77
C ILE A 169 -23.12 -43.12 -5.07
N GLY A 170 -23.23 -43.53 -3.82
CA GLY A 170 -24.46 -43.50 -3.04
C GLY A 170 -24.52 -42.40 -1.99
N LEU A 171 -25.75 -42.15 -1.53
CA LEU A 171 -26.06 -41.42 -0.31
C LEU A 171 -26.88 -42.36 0.60
N PRO A 172 -26.37 -42.77 1.77
CA PRO A 172 -27.10 -43.66 2.67
C PRO A 172 -28.38 -42.99 3.20
N VAL A 173 -29.55 -43.57 2.89
CA VAL A 173 -30.87 -43.05 3.27
C VAL A 173 -31.91 -44.16 3.55
N ALA A 174 -31.47 -45.41 3.71
CA ALA A 174 -32.37 -46.53 3.95
C ALA A 174 -32.98 -46.45 5.36
N THR A 175 -32.17 -46.14 6.37
CA THR A 175 -32.63 -46.05 7.77
C THR A 175 -32.82 -44.61 8.24
N ARG A 176 -33.58 -44.40 9.32
CA ARG A 176 -33.72 -43.07 9.94
C ARG A 176 -32.36 -42.52 10.39
N LEU A 177 -31.51 -43.39 10.94
CA LEU A 177 -30.15 -43.04 11.36
C LEU A 177 -29.30 -42.57 10.17
N GLU A 178 -29.31 -43.31 9.06
CA GLU A 178 -28.60 -42.93 7.84
C GLU A 178 -29.09 -41.58 7.29
N ARG A 179 -30.41 -41.35 7.28
CA ARG A 179 -30.99 -40.06 6.88
C ARG A 179 -30.53 -38.92 7.78
N THR A 180 -30.47 -39.14 9.10
CA THR A 180 -29.96 -38.15 10.05
C THR A 180 -28.48 -37.87 9.83
N ALA A 181 -27.66 -38.91 9.59
CA ALA A 181 -26.23 -38.75 9.29
C ALA A 181 -25.99 -37.99 7.97
N SER A 182 -26.74 -38.34 6.92
CA SER A 182 -26.72 -37.64 5.63
C SER A 182 -27.15 -36.17 5.75
N MET A 183 -28.22 -35.90 6.50
CA MET A 183 -28.63 -34.52 6.81
C MET A 183 -27.52 -33.76 7.54
N LEU A 184 -26.92 -34.37 8.57
CA LEU A 184 -25.84 -33.77 9.34
C LEU A 184 -24.63 -33.44 8.45
N CYS A 185 -24.26 -34.34 7.53
CA CYS A 185 -23.20 -34.10 6.55
C CYS A 185 -23.43 -32.79 5.77
N PHE A 186 -24.62 -32.62 5.18
CA PHE A 186 -24.94 -31.41 4.41
C PHE A 186 -25.01 -30.16 5.29
N VAL A 187 -25.61 -30.25 6.47
CA VAL A 187 -25.68 -29.12 7.42
C VAL A 187 -24.29 -28.63 7.82
N LEU A 188 -23.37 -29.56 8.08
CA LEU A 188 -21.99 -29.23 8.43
C LEU A 188 -21.25 -28.59 7.25
N VAL A 189 -21.34 -29.16 6.05
CA VAL A 189 -20.69 -28.61 4.84
C VAL A 189 -21.22 -27.21 4.52
N ILE A 190 -22.54 -27.01 4.56
CA ILE A 190 -23.17 -25.69 4.35
C ILE A 190 -22.70 -24.70 5.44
N GLY A 191 -22.70 -25.12 6.71
CA GLY A 191 -22.25 -24.30 7.82
C GLY A 191 -20.79 -23.85 7.67
N GLN A 192 -19.91 -24.75 7.24
CA GLN A 192 -18.49 -24.45 7.01
C GLN A 192 -18.29 -23.52 5.80
N CYS A 193 -19.02 -23.72 4.70
CA CYS A 193 -19.01 -22.81 3.55
C CYS A 193 -19.51 -21.40 3.93
N ALA A 194 -20.60 -21.31 4.71
CA ALA A 194 -21.13 -20.04 5.18
C ALA A 194 -20.16 -19.30 6.11
N PHE A 195 -19.56 -20.03 7.06
CA PHE A 195 -18.51 -19.49 7.94
C PHE A 195 -17.34 -18.92 7.14
N LEU A 196 -16.88 -19.63 6.10
CA LEU A 196 -15.80 -19.19 5.24
C LEU A 196 -16.13 -17.92 4.47
N GLY A 197 -17.36 -17.83 3.92
CA GLY A 197 -17.86 -16.64 3.24
C GLY A 197 -17.91 -15.41 4.14
N LEU A 198 -18.40 -15.57 5.38
CA LEU A 198 -18.45 -14.51 6.40
C LEU A 198 -17.05 -14.08 6.84
N PHE A 199 -16.14 -15.04 7.02
CA PHE A 199 -14.74 -14.77 7.33
C PHE A 199 -14.07 -13.97 6.21
N GLY A 200 -14.26 -14.38 4.95
CA GLY A 200 -13.77 -13.66 3.77
C GLY A 200 -14.33 -12.24 3.65
N ALA A 201 -15.62 -12.04 3.94
CA ALA A 201 -16.24 -10.71 3.96
C ALA A 201 -15.66 -9.81 5.06
N THR A 202 -15.46 -10.35 6.27
CA THR A 202 -14.83 -9.64 7.39
C THR A 202 -13.40 -9.23 7.04
N LEU A 203 -12.62 -10.13 6.45
CA LEU A 203 -11.25 -9.86 6.04
C LEU A 203 -11.18 -8.73 5.00
N ARG A 204 -12.05 -8.77 3.98
CA ARG A 204 -12.15 -7.69 2.98
C ARG A 204 -12.45 -6.34 3.63
N LYS A 205 -13.37 -6.30 4.60
CA LYS A 205 -13.72 -5.07 5.32
C LYS A 205 -12.55 -4.52 6.13
N ILE A 206 -11.79 -5.39 6.81
CA ILE A 206 -10.59 -5.00 7.56
C ILE A 206 -9.52 -4.44 6.61
N LEU A 207 -9.24 -5.14 5.50
CA LEU A 207 -8.26 -4.69 4.51
C LEU A 207 -8.64 -3.34 3.90
N TYR A 208 -9.91 -3.16 3.56
CA TYR A 208 -10.41 -1.89 3.03
C TYR A 208 -10.23 -0.74 4.03
N ARG A 209 -10.55 -0.96 5.31
CA ARG A 209 -10.40 0.06 6.36
C ARG A 209 -8.93 0.45 6.56
N ARG A 210 -8.03 -0.55 6.60
CA ARG A 210 -6.58 -0.31 6.70
C ARG A 210 -6.04 0.48 5.52
N SER A 211 -6.53 0.21 4.31
CA SER A 211 -6.17 0.98 3.11
C SER A 211 -6.56 2.46 3.23
N ILE A 212 -7.76 2.75 3.74
CA ILE A 212 -8.21 4.13 3.96
C ILE A 212 -7.36 4.82 5.03
N GLU A 213 -7.13 4.17 6.17
CA GLU A 213 -6.30 4.71 7.27
C GLU A 213 -4.89 5.05 6.78
N LEU A 214 -4.28 4.14 6.01
CA LEU A 214 -2.95 4.35 5.44
C LEU A 214 -2.94 5.56 4.51
N LYS A 215 -3.93 5.67 3.61
CA LYS A 215 -4.03 6.81 2.70
C LYS A 215 -4.18 8.15 3.44
N ALA A 216 -5.01 8.18 4.49
CA ALA A 216 -5.19 9.39 5.30
C ALA A 216 -3.90 9.78 6.05
N ALA A 217 -3.17 8.79 6.59
CA ALA A 217 -1.87 9.03 7.23
C ALA A 217 -0.83 9.59 6.24
N TYR A 218 -0.74 9.02 5.03
CA TYR A 218 0.13 9.53 3.98
C TYR A 218 -0.21 10.97 3.60
N GLN A 219 -1.49 11.27 3.38
CA GLN A 219 -1.93 12.64 3.11
C GLN A 219 -1.53 13.58 4.25
N ARG A 220 -1.66 13.15 5.51
CA ARG A 220 -1.27 13.98 6.65
C ARG A 220 0.23 14.24 6.71
N ILE A 221 1.05 13.26 6.36
CA ILE A 221 2.50 13.42 6.26
C ILE A 221 2.85 14.41 5.14
N GLU A 222 2.25 14.25 3.97
CA GLU A 222 2.41 15.17 2.83
C GLU A 222 1.95 16.59 3.20
N GLU A 223 0.89 16.71 4.00
CA GLU A 223 0.43 18.01 4.50
C GLU A 223 1.39 18.68 5.48
N LEU A 224 2.18 17.89 6.21
CA LEU A 224 3.16 18.34 7.19
C LEU A 224 4.55 18.55 6.60
N ALA A 225 4.81 18.03 5.39
CA ALA A 225 6.05 18.33 4.68
C ALA A 225 6.08 19.82 4.35
N GLU A 226 7.10 20.54 4.82
CA GLU A 226 7.27 21.97 4.54
C GLU A 226 8.10 22.23 3.28
N LEU A 227 8.81 21.20 2.80
CA LEU A 227 9.76 21.29 1.69
C LEU A 227 9.22 20.63 0.42
N ASP A 228 9.66 21.12 -0.72
CA ASP A 228 9.49 20.51 -2.04
C ASP A 228 10.54 19.40 -2.23
N GLU A 229 10.09 18.20 -2.57
CA GLU A 229 10.95 17.00 -2.63
C GLU A 229 12.07 17.11 -3.67
N LEU A 230 11.84 17.82 -4.78
CA LEU A 230 12.80 17.93 -5.87
C LEU A 230 13.90 18.95 -5.59
N THR A 231 13.50 20.11 -5.05
CA THR A 231 14.38 21.29 -4.92
C THR A 231 14.90 21.50 -3.51
N GLY A 232 14.29 20.89 -2.50
CA GLY A 232 14.56 21.15 -1.08
C GLY A 232 14.14 22.54 -0.61
N SER A 233 13.52 23.35 -1.49
CA SER A 233 12.97 24.66 -1.13
C SER A 233 11.65 24.53 -0.37
N TYR A 234 11.15 25.60 0.25
CA TYR A 234 9.81 25.54 0.84
C TYR A 234 8.78 25.21 -0.25
N ASN A 235 7.85 24.31 0.03
CA ASN A 235 6.76 24.08 -0.92
C ASN A 235 5.78 25.26 -0.93
N ARG A 236 4.90 25.28 -1.93
CA ARG A 236 3.88 26.34 -2.12
C ARG A 236 3.11 26.65 -0.83
N ARG A 237 2.74 25.63 -0.06
CA ARG A 237 1.97 25.82 1.16
C ARG A 237 2.78 26.52 2.24
N CYS A 238 4.01 26.07 2.47
CA CYS A 238 4.88 26.65 3.48
C CYS A 238 5.24 28.10 3.13
N ILE A 239 5.66 28.37 1.88
CA ILE A 239 6.07 29.72 1.48
C ILE A 239 4.92 30.73 1.54
N MET A 240 3.69 30.33 1.23
CA MET A 240 2.50 31.19 1.39
C MET A 240 2.17 31.47 2.85
N ARG A 241 2.28 30.46 3.74
CA ARG A 241 2.13 30.67 5.19
C ARG A 241 3.17 31.64 5.75
N LEU A 242 4.42 31.54 5.26
CA LEU A 242 5.49 32.46 5.62
C LEU A 242 5.21 33.88 5.11
N LEU A 243 4.69 34.01 3.88
CA LEU A 243 4.26 35.30 3.32
C LEU A 243 3.20 35.97 4.19
N ASP A 244 2.13 35.27 4.55
CA ASP A 244 1.07 35.80 5.42
C ASP A 244 1.64 36.27 6.77
N SER A 245 2.49 35.45 7.39
CA SER A 245 3.13 35.81 8.65
C SER A 245 4.03 37.03 8.54
N GLU A 246 4.73 37.20 7.41
CA GLU A 246 5.67 38.30 7.23
C GLU A 246 4.97 39.61 6.91
N ILE A 247 3.86 39.58 6.18
CA ILE A 247 3.00 40.75 5.96
C ILE A 247 2.54 41.33 7.31
N GLU A 248 2.09 40.47 8.22
CA GLU A 248 1.64 40.90 9.55
C GLU A 248 2.79 41.48 10.38
N LYS A 249 3.96 40.83 10.39
CA LYS A 249 5.15 41.32 11.10
C LYS A 249 5.63 42.67 10.56
N SER A 250 5.73 42.79 9.25
CA SER A 250 6.18 44.01 8.56
C SER A 250 5.26 45.20 8.85
N ARG A 251 3.94 44.96 8.89
CA ARG A 251 2.95 45.97 9.32
C ARG A 251 3.12 46.41 10.77
N GLN A 252 3.31 45.46 11.69
CA GLN A 252 3.46 45.78 13.11
C GLN A 252 4.76 46.53 13.40
N ALA A 253 5.85 46.16 12.72
CA ALA A 253 7.17 46.77 12.90
C ALA A 253 7.40 48.03 12.04
N SER A 254 6.47 48.35 11.12
CA SER A 254 6.64 49.39 10.10
C SER A 254 7.95 49.23 9.30
N THR A 255 8.36 48.00 9.02
CA THR A 255 9.56 47.67 8.23
C THR A 255 9.19 47.34 6.79
N PRO A 256 10.04 47.66 5.80
CA PRO A 256 9.75 47.33 4.40
C PRO A 256 9.82 45.82 4.17
N CYS A 257 8.91 45.28 3.37
CA CYS A 257 8.94 43.88 2.93
C CYS A 257 8.76 43.82 1.42
N ALA A 258 9.53 43.00 0.73
CA ALA A 258 9.42 42.79 -0.71
C ALA A 258 9.24 41.31 -1.05
N ILE A 259 8.59 41.03 -2.17
CA ILE A 259 8.53 39.69 -2.76
C ILE A 259 8.99 39.74 -4.21
N ALA A 260 9.51 38.61 -4.68
CA ALA A 260 9.79 38.36 -6.08
C ALA A 260 9.15 37.04 -6.51
N LEU A 261 8.29 37.11 -7.53
CA LEU A 261 7.85 35.92 -8.24
C LEU A 261 8.80 35.68 -9.40
N ILE A 262 9.47 34.54 -9.39
CA ILE A 262 10.56 34.17 -10.31
C ILE A 262 10.11 33.00 -11.15
N ASP A 263 10.44 33.02 -12.44
CA ASP A 263 10.11 31.95 -13.38
C ASP A 263 11.32 31.65 -14.27
N LEU A 264 11.55 30.36 -14.51
CA LEU A 264 12.58 29.90 -15.45
C LEU A 264 12.11 30.08 -16.88
N ASP A 265 12.81 30.93 -17.62
CA ASP A 265 12.46 31.25 -18.99
C ASP A 265 12.53 30.01 -19.89
N TRP A 266 11.46 29.77 -20.64
CA TRP A 266 11.39 28.69 -21.63
C TRP A 266 11.58 27.28 -21.05
N PHE A 267 11.28 27.06 -19.77
CA PHE A 267 11.49 25.76 -19.12
C PHE A 267 10.80 24.59 -19.83
N LYS A 268 9.57 24.79 -20.34
CA LYS A 268 8.92 23.80 -21.20
C LYS A 268 9.77 23.39 -22.42
N ARG A 269 10.44 24.34 -23.09
CA ARG A 269 11.33 24.03 -24.23
C ARG A 269 12.58 23.26 -23.80
N ILE A 270 13.06 23.48 -22.58
CA ILE A 270 14.17 22.71 -22.01
C ILE A 270 13.72 21.26 -21.83
N ASN A 271 12.54 21.03 -21.24
CA ASN A 271 11.98 19.68 -21.10
C ASN A 271 11.75 19.00 -22.46
N ASP A 272 11.20 19.73 -23.43
CA ASP A 272 10.90 19.19 -24.75
C ASP A 272 12.18 18.82 -25.52
N ALA A 273 13.27 19.58 -25.35
CA ALA A 273 14.53 19.38 -26.07
C ALA A 273 15.49 18.38 -25.39
N HIS A 274 15.50 18.34 -24.06
CA HIS A 274 16.49 17.57 -23.27
C HIS A 274 15.88 16.49 -22.38
N GLY A 275 14.54 16.42 -22.31
CA GLY A 275 13.80 15.47 -21.48
C GLY A 275 13.58 15.96 -20.05
N HIS A 276 12.53 15.43 -19.41
CA HIS A 276 12.17 15.76 -18.03
C HIS A 276 13.30 15.59 -17.00
N PRO A 277 14.16 14.54 -17.06
CA PRO A 277 15.25 14.40 -16.10
C PRO A 277 16.23 15.59 -16.11
N VAL A 278 16.50 16.18 -17.28
CA VAL A 278 17.36 17.37 -17.38
C VAL A 278 16.66 18.61 -16.81
N GLY A 279 15.35 18.76 -17.05
CA GLY A 279 14.57 19.82 -16.43
C GLY A 279 14.58 19.74 -14.90
N ASP A 280 14.50 18.54 -14.34
CA ASP A 280 14.56 18.31 -12.89
C ASP A 280 15.92 18.73 -12.30
N GLU A 281 17.03 18.41 -12.99
CA GLU A 281 18.36 18.89 -12.59
C GLU A 281 18.50 20.41 -12.71
N VAL A 282 17.88 21.03 -13.71
CA VAL A 282 17.83 22.49 -13.86
C VAL A 282 17.12 23.12 -12.67
N LEU A 283 15.96 22.60 -12.26
CA LEU A 283 15.22 23.09 -11.11
C LEU A 283 16.01 22.93 -9.81
N ARG A 284 16.64 21.78 -9.61
CA ARG A 284 17.47 21.51 -8.41
C ARG A 284 18.66 22.46 -8.33
N THR A 285 19.39 22.61 -9.43
CA THR A 285 20.57 23.47 -9.51
C THR A 285 20.19 24.94 -9.33
N PHE A 286 19.08 25.37 -9.93
CA PHE A 286 18.53 26.70 -9.72
C PHE A 286 18.24 26.95 -8.24
N ALA A 287 17.51 26.04 -7.57
CA ALA A 287 17.18 26.20 -6.16
C ALA A 287 18.42 26.25 -5.27
N ILE A 288 19.41 25.37 -5.48
CA ILE A 288 20.70 25.39 -4.76
C ILE A 288 21.42 26.72 -4.97
N THR A 289 21.45 27.20 -6.22
CA THR A 289 22.09 28.48 -6.58
C THR A 289 21.41 29.65 -5.85
N MET A 290 20.09 29.65 -5.76
CA MET A 290 19.34 30.66 -5.03
C MET A 290 19.65 30.60 -3.53
N PHE A 291 19.59 29.43 -2.90
CA PHE A 291 19.90 29.26 -1.48
C PHE A 291 21.30 29.73 -1.11
N ALA A 292 22.31 29.44 -1.94
CA ALA A 292 23.68 29.86 -1.72
C ALA A 292 23.88 31.39 -1.82
N ASN A 293 22.92 32.11 -2.40
CA ASN A 293 23.04 33.51 -2.75
C ASN A 293 22.01 34.42 -2.08
N ILE A 294 21.10 33.91 -1.27
CA ILE A 294 20.15 34.70 -0.48
C ILE A 294 20.61 34.79 0.98
N ARG A 295 20.06 35.74 1.74
CA ARG A 295 20.38 35.90 3.16
C ARG A 295 19.65 34.82 3.97
N PRO A 296 20.14 34.47 5.17
CA PRO A 296 19.42 33.56 6.07
C PRO A 296 18.02 34.03 6.49
N ALA A 297 17.75 35.34 6.41
CA ALA A 297 16.44 35.91 6.69
C ALA A 297 15.46 35.80 5.52
N ASP A 298 15.95 35.58 4.30
CA ASP A 298 15.12 35.49 3.10
C ASP A 298 14.48 34.10 3.04
N CYS A 299 13.20 34.03 2.64
CA CYS A 299 12.51 32.75 2.48
C CYS A 299 12.32 32.45 1.00
N PHE A 300 12.71 31.25 0.58
CA PHE A 300 12.62 30.81 -0.81
C PHE A 300 11.83 29.52 -0.93
N GLY A 301 10.85 29.51 -1.82
CA GLY A 301 10.00 28.34 -2.02
C GLY A 301 9.48 28.18 -3.44
N ARG A 302 9.23 26.93 -3.82
CA ARG A 302 8.63 26.57 -5.10
C ARG A 302 7.12 26.81 -5.06
N TYR A 303 6.68 27.81 -5.82
CA TYR A 303 5.28 28.22 -5.89
C TYR A 303 4.48 27.41 -6.91
N GLY A 304 5.12 27.05 -8.03
CA GLY A 304 4.53 26.30 -9.14
C GLY A 304 5.52 25.33 -9.77
N GLY A 305 5.21 24.81 -10.96
CA GLY A 305 6.08 23.86 -11.65
C GLY A 305 7.48 24.41 -11.90
N GLU A 306 7.57 25.58 -12.53
CA GLU A 306 8.82 26.31 -12.85
C GLU A 306 8.90 27.68 -12.16
N GLU A 307 7.97 27.93 -11.23
CA GLU A 307 7.79 29.23 -10.56
C GLU A 307 8.22 29.14 -9.10
N PHE A 308 8.96 30.15 -8.65
CA PHE A 308 9.48 30.26 -7.29
C PHE A 308 9.13 31.61 -6.70
N LEU A 309 8.80 31.61 -5.41
CA LEU A 309 8.55 32.81 -4.63
C LEU A 309 9.73 33.05 -3.69
N LEU A 310 10.28 34.26 -3.77
CA LEU A 310 11.30 34.76 -2.85
C LEU A 310 10.70 35.88 -2.01
N LEU A 311 10.72 35.71 -0.70
CA LEU A 311 10.28 36.67 0.29
C LEU A 311 11.52 37.32 0.91
N LEU A 312 11.53 38.66 0.94
CA LEU A 312 12.64 39.50 1.38
C LEU A 312 12.17 40.40 2.53
N PRO A 313 12.23 39.91 3.79
CA PRO A 313 11.98 40.72 4.98
C PRO A 313 12.94 41.91 5.07
N ASP A 314 12.49 43.00 5.70
CA ASP A 314 13.29 44.22 5.96
C ASP A 314 14.04 44.73 4.72
N THR A 315 13.38 44.68 3.55
CA THR A 315 14.00 44.98 2.26
C THR A 315 13.15 45.96 1.45
N THR A 316 13.75 47.09 1.09
CA THR A 316 13.13 48.11 0.22
C THR A 316 13.06 47.63 -1.23
N GLY A 317 12.17 48.21 -2.04
CA GLY A 317 12.03 47.84 -3.46
C GLY A 317 13.33 47.95 -4.27
N GLU A 318 14.12 49.00 -4.05
CA GLU A 318 15.41 49.17 -4.72
C GLU A 318 16.45 48.12 -4.29
N ALA A 319 16.46 47.74 -3.01
CA ALA A 319 17.35 46.69 -2.51
C ALA A 319 16.93 45.31 -3.03
N ALA A 320 15.62 45.05 -3.09
CA ALA A 320 15.06 43.83 -3.67
C ALA A 320 15.43 43.73 -5.15
N GLN A 321 15.21 44.79 -5.94
CA GLN A 321 15.55 44.82 -7.36
C GLN A 321 17.04 44.56 -7.59
N ARG A 322 17.94 45.20 -6.83
CA ARG A 322 19.39 44.94 -6.92
C ARG A 322 19.74 43.49 -6.60
N THR A 323 19.10 42.92 -5.59
CA THR A 323 19.31 41.52 -5.19
C THR A 323 18.88 40.57 -6.31
N LEU A 324 17.70 40.80 -6.90
CA LEU A 324 17.18 39.98 -7.99
C LEU A 324 17.98 40.13 -9.28
N GLU A 325 18.47 41.33 -9.60
CA GLU A 325 19.32 41.55 -10.78
C GLU A 325 20.65 40.78 -10.66
N ARG A 326 21.24 40.76 -9.45
CA ARG A 326 22.43 39.94 -9.17
C ARG A 326 22.12 38.45 -9.33
N LEU A 327 21.02 37.97 -8.76
CA LEU A 327 20.62 36.55 -8.85
C LEU A 327 20.36 36.15 -10.31
N ARG A 328 19.71 37.01 -11.10
CA ARG A 328 19.51 36.83 -12.55
C ARG A 328 20.84 36.68 -13.29
N GLY A 329 21.82 37.56 -12.98
CA GLY A 329 23.16 37.47 -13.55
C GLY A 329 23.84 36.13 -13.24
N ILE A 330 23.82 35.72 -11.96
CA ILE A 330 24.41 34.44 -11.53
C ILE A 330 23.81 33.25 -12.29
N VAL A 331 22.49 33.21 -12.44
CA VAL A 331 21.81 32.11 -13.15
C VAL A 331 22.13 32.11 -14.64
N ALA A 332 22.18 33.30 -15.26
CA ALA A 332 22.50 33.46 -16.68
C ALA A 332 23.95 33.10 -17.01
N ASP A 333 24.87 33.33 -16.07
CA ASP A 333 26.30 33.07 -16.21
C ASP A 333 26.71 31.65 -15.75
N LEU A 334 25.77 30.90 -15.15
CA LEU A 334 26.03 29.53 -14.70
C LEU A 334 26.33 28.60 -15.90
N ASP A 335 27.34 27.75 -15.74
CA ASP A 335 27.67 26.77 -16.78
C ASP A 335 26.73 25.56 -16.70
N TRP A 336 25.71 25.59 -17.55
CA TRP A 336 24.72 24.52 -17.69
C TRP A 336 25.20 23.35 -18.57
N SER A 337 26.41 23.41 -19.12
CA SER A 337 26.95 22.39 -20.04
C SER A 337 27.14 21.03 -19.38
N ALA A 338 27.27 21.00 -18.04
CA ALA A 338 27.34 19.79 -17.24
C ALA A 338 26.09 18.89 -17.40
N PHE A 339 24.93 19.48 -17.72
CA PHE A 339 23.68 18.73 -17.92
C PHE A 339 23.39 18.46 -19.40
N SER A 340 23.64 19.44 -20.26
CA SER A 340 23.51 19.26 -21.71
C SER A 340 24.30 20.30 -22.50
N LEU A 341 24.87 19.89 -23.63
CA LEU A 341 25.64 20.77 -24.50
C LEU A 341 24.75 21.91 -25.03
N ASN A 342 25.21 23.16 -24.92
CA ASN A 342 24.49 24.37 -25.31
C ASN A 342 23.22 24.71 -24.50
N LEU A 343 23.00 24.08 -23.34
CA LEU A 343 21.92 24.49 -22.44
C LEU A 343 22.15 25.92 -21.94
N ARG A 344 21.13 26.77 -22.01
CA ARG A 344 21.12 28.10 -21.43
C ARG A 344 19.83 28.30 -20.67
N VAL A 345 19.94 28.68 -19.40
CA VAL A 345 18.81 28.96 -18.53
C VAL A 345 18.88 30.41 -18.10
N THR A 346 17.77 31.13 -18.25
CA THR A 346 17.62 32.49 -17.73
C THR A 346 16.35 32.56 -16.89
N ILE A 347 16.23 33.60 -16.09
CA ILE A 347 15.04 33.84 -15.28
C ILE A 347 14.44 35.20 -15.57
N SER A 348 13.12 35.26 -15.50
CA SER A 348 12.37 36.51 -15.40
C SER A 348 11.78 36.62 -14.00
N ALA A 349 11.74 37.82 -13.44
CA ALA A 349 11.10 38.02 -12.14
C ALA A 349 10.30 39.33 -12.07
N GLY A 350 9.19 39.27 -11.32
CA GLY A 350 8.40 40.43 -10.92
C GLY A 350 8.64 40.75 -9.46
N VAL A 351 9.17 41.95 -9.17
CA VAL A 351 9.51 42.40 -7.82
C VAL A 351 8.56 43.50 -7.37
N VAL A 352 7.99 43.35 -6.18
CA VAL A 352 7.07 44.32 -5.60
C VAL A 352 7.32 44.50 -4.11
N THR A 353 7.09 45.71 -3.62
CA THR A 353 7.16 46.04 -2.18
C THR A 353 5.75 46.10 -1.59
N LEU A 354 5.64 45.65 -0.34
CA LEU A 354 4.41 45.61 0.44
C LEU A 354 3.85 47.02 0.62
N ARG A 355 2.54 47.15 0.41
CA ARG A 355 1.75 48.36 0.70
C ARG A 355 0.79 48.04 1.85
N ASP A 356 0.39 49.06 2.60
CA ASP A 356 -0.51 48.88 3.75
C ASP A 356 -1.83 48.19 3.40
N VAL A 357 -2.31 48.38 2.17
CA VAL A 357 -3.57 47.80 1.67
C VAL A 357 -3.44 46.36 1.15
N ASP A 358 -2.24 45.80 1.08
CA ASP A 358 -2.03 44.50 0.44
C ASP A 358 -2.47 43.32 1.32
N THR A 359 -3.23 42.38 0.76
CA THR A 359 -3.29 41.01 1.28
C THR A 359 -2.22 40.15 0.59
N ALA A 360 -1.96 38.93 1.06
CA ALA A 360 -1.05 38.02 0.36
C ALA A 360 -1.45 37.82 -1.12
N ASP A 361 -2.75 37.71 -1.40
CA ASP A 361 -3.27 37.56 -2.76
C ASP A 361 -3.01 38.80 -3.63
N THR A 362 -3.28 40.01 -3.12
CA THR A 362 -3.04 41.23 -3.92
C THR A 362 -1.54 41.52 -4.08
N PHE A 363 -0.75 41.20 -3.07
CA PHE A 363 0.70 41.35 -3.11
C PHE A 363 1.30 40.44 -4.19
N LEU A 364 0.88 39.16 -4.20
CA LEU A 364 1.30 38.19 -5.19
C LEU A 364 0.78 38.53 -6.59
N ALA A 365 -0.47 38.98 -6.74
CA ALA A 365 -1.03 39.38 -8.03
C ALA A 365 -0.26 40.55 -8.66
N ARG A 366 0.27 41.48 -7.85
CA ARG A 366 1.16 42.54 -8.34
C ARG A 366 2.51 42.00 -8.79
N ALA A 367 3.09 41.04 -8.04
CA ALA A 367 4.32 40.37 -8.44
C ALA A 367 4.15 39.62 -9.78
N ASP A 368 3.03 38.91 -9.94
CA ASP A 368 2.67 38.20 -11.17
C ASP A 368 2.52 39.15 -12.36
N ARG A 369 1.82 40.29 -12.19
CA ARG A 369 1.72 41.31 -13.23
C ARG A 369 3.07 41.88 -13.63
N ALA A 370 3.97 42.09 -12.67
CA ALA A 370 5.34 42.52 -12.95
C ALA A 370 6.12 41.43 -13.70
N LEU A 371 6.01 40.17 -13.29
CA LEU A 371 6.64 39.03 -13.97
C LEU A 371 6.14 38.89 -15.41
N TYR A 372 4.84 39.05 -15.64
CA TYR A 372 4.26 39.06 -16.98
C TYR A 372 4.88 40.16 -17.85
N SER A 373 5.07 41.37 -17.30
CA SER A 373 5.75 42.48 -17.99
C SER A 373 7.20 42.13 -18.34
N ALA A 374 7.95 41.51 -17.41
CA ALA A 374 9.31 41.04 -17.66
C ALA A 374 9.37 40.03 -18.83
N LYS A 375 8.46 39.04 -18.84
CA LYS A 375 8.36 38.05 -19.92
C LYS A 375 7.99 38.70 -21.25
N ALA A 376 7.02 39.63 -21.26
CA ALA A 376 6.54 40.31 -22.45
C ALA A 376 7.60 41.20 -23.11
N GLN A 377 8.49 41.82 -22.32
CA GLN A 377 9.53 42.70 -22.86
C GLN A 377 10.79 41.96 -23.35
N GLY A 378 10.78 40.63 -23.39
CA GLY A 378 11.88 39.84 -23.96
C GLY A 378 12.60 38.93 -22.96
N ARG A 379 12.02 38.68 -21.78
CA ARG A 379 12.55 37.75 -20.76
C ARG A 379 13.94 38.14 -20.23
N ASN A 380 14.55 37.27 -19.43
CA ASN A 380 15.85 37.47 -18.78
C ASN A 380 15.97 38.87 -18.15
N ARG A 381 14.97 39.25 -17.35
CA ARG A 381 14.91 40.60 -16.76
C ARG A 381 14.05 40.64 -15.51
N ILE A 382 14.27 41.72 -14.76
CA ILE A 382 13.49 42.06 -13.57
C ILE A 382 12.56 43.22 -13.91
N ALA A 383 11.28 43.10 -13.54
CA ALA A 383 10.31 44.17 -13.65
C ALA A 383 9.73 44.50 -12.27
N THR A 384 9.37 45.76 -12.06
CA THR A 384 8.84 46.28 -10.78
C THR A 384 7.45 46.89 -10.95
N SER A 385 6.63 46.91 -9.89
CA SER A 385 5.28 47.52 -9.91
C SER A 385 4.86 48.28 -8.64
#